data_AF-A0A958ACB0-F1
#
_entry.id   AF-A0A958ACB0-F1
#
_cell.length_a   1.000
_cell.length_b   1.000
_cell.length_c   1.000
_cell.angle_alpha   90.00
_cell.angle_beta   90.00
_cell.angle_gamma   90.00
#
_symmetry.space_group_name_H-M   'P 1'
#
loop_
_entity.id
_entity.type
_entity.pdbx_description
1 polymer ?
#
loop_
_entity_poly.entity_id
_entity_poly.type
_entity_poly.pdbx_seq_one_letter_code
_entity_poly.pdbx_strand_id
1 'polypeptide(L)'
;PAVWPATLKEIAAWWKARSEAVVQITALKDDHFQLTINSPDGATLLLRSLEVKTEAEPWFDGYQRATQTPCVIQTSKRPFIGLSPESDPALQHFLKQQGYIVETTSDPNDYSIYLDDKSFSRSQERKKSLSAKIEAASFPLVRLGRWPNGARSAFNVTGDIDAITFWDYGQRLRGK
;
A
#
# COMPACT_ATOMS: atom_id res chain seq x y z
N PRO A 1 -8.31 -9.49 9.84
CA PRO A 1 -6.85 -9.28 9.72
C PRO A 1 -6.29 -8.66 11.00
N ALA A 2 -5.02 -8.93 11.31
CA ALA A 2 -4.39 -8.48 12.55
C ALA A 2 -4.18 -6.96 12.62
N VAL A 3 -3.98 -6.48 13.85
CA VAL A 3 -3.48 -5.13 14.16
C VAL A 3 -2.01 -5.28 14.56
N TRP A 4 -1.12 -4.49 13.98
CA TRP A 4 0.31 -4.51 14.31
C TRP A 4 0.60 -3.54 15.48
N PRO A 5 0.90 -4.04 16.68
CA PRO A 5 1.35 -3.18 17.78
C PRO A 5 2.79 -2.74 17.50
N ALA A 6 3.02 -1.44 17.47
CA ALA A 6 4.33 -0.87 17.13
C ALA A 6 4.54 0.51 17.77
N THR A 7 5.78 0.83 18.08
CA THR A 7 6.22 2.17 18.45
C THR A 7 6.23 3.11 17.24
N LEU A 8 6.30 4.43 17.48
CA LEU A 8 6.39 5.40 16.40
C LEU A 8 7.66 5.21 15.57
N LYS A 9 8.75 4.80 16.24
CA LYS A 9 10.03 4.50 15.60
C LYS A 9 9.92 3.32 14.63
N GLU A 10 9.26 2.24 15.03
CA GLU A 10 9.05 1.06 14.18
C GLU A 10 8.13 1.38 13.01
N ILE A 11 7.05 2.14 13.24
CA ILE A 11 6.17 2.61 12.17
C ILE A 11 6.97 3.44 11.15
N ALA A 12 7.79 4.39 11.61
CA ALA A 12 8.60 5.23 10.74
C ALA A 12 9.64 4.41 9.95
N ALA A 13 10.33 3.48 10.61
CA ALA A 13 11.30 2.59 9.98
C ALA A 13 10.63 1.71 8.90
N TRP A 14 9.46 1.16 9.21
CA TRP A 14 8.67 0.37 8.26
C TRP A 14 8.26 1.19 7.03
N TRP A 15 7.72 2.39 7.22
CA TRP A 15 7.33 3.24 6.10
C TRP A 15 8.50 3.59 5.19
N LYS A 16 9.68 3.85 5.77
CA LYS A 16 10.91 4.08 4.99
C LYS A 16 11.30 2.83 4.20
N ALA A 17 11.44 1.68 4.86
CA ALA A 17 11.85 0.44 4.20
C ALA A 17 10.85 -0.01 3.12
N ARG A 18 9.55 0.05 3.41
CA ARG A 18 8.48 -0.31 2.46
C ARG A 18 8.48 0.59 1.23
N SER A 19 8.89 1.86 1.35
CA SER A 19 8.91 2.79 0.21
C SER A 19 9.91 2.39 -0.88
N GLU A 20 10.89 1.56 -0.52
CA GLU A 20 11.90 1.01 -1.43
C GLU A 20 11.47 -0.33 -2.05
N ALA A 21 10.32 -0.87 -1.66
CA ALA A 21 9.82 -2.14 -2.18
C ALA A 21 9.49 -2.06 -3.67
N VAL A 22 9.95 -3.04 -4.44
CA VAL A 22 9.70 -3.16 -5.87
C VAL A 22 9.02 -4.49 -6.14
N VAL A 23 7.89 -4.44 -6.85
CA VAL A 23 7.23 -5.64 -7.37
C VAL A 23 7.63 -5.77 -8.83
N GLN A 24 8.17 -6.93 -9.18
CA GLN A 24 8.51 -7.29 -10.54
C GLN A 24 7.46 -8.25 -11.08
N ILE A 25 7.09 -8.06 -12.33
CA ILE A 25 6.16 -8.92 -13.05
C ILE A 25 6.88 -9.55 -14.24
N THR A 26 6.72 -10.85 -14.40
CA THR A 26 7.23 -11.58 -15.56
C THR A 26 6.06 -12.28 -16.22
N ALA A 27 5.84 -11.98 -17.50
CA ALA A 27 4.84 -12.66 -18.29
C ALA A 27 5.30 -14.11 -18.55
N LEU A 28 4.40 -15.05 -18.27
CA LEU A 28 4.52 -16.46 -18.64
C LEU A 28 3.62 -16.72 -19.86
N LYS A 29 3.45 -17.99 -20.24
CA LYS A 29 2.52 -18.39 -21.30
C LYS A 29 1.06 -18.35 -20.80
N ASP A 30 0.11 -18.31 -21.72
CA ASP A 30 -1.33 -18.49 -21.45
C ASP A 30 -1.91 -17.50 -20.42
N ASP A 31 -1.59 -16.20 -20.53
CA ASP A 31 -2.07 -15.14 -19.63
C ASP A 31 -1.69 -15.33 -18.14
N HIS A 32 -0.62 -16.09 -17.88
CA HIS A 32 -0.07 -16.23 -16.55
C HIS A 32 1.02 -15.18 -16.32
N PHE A 33 1.03 -14.62 -15.11
CA PHE A 33 2.06 -13.69 -14.67
C PHE A 33 2.67 -14.17 -13.37
N GLN A 34 4.00 -14.14 -13.30
CA GLN A 34 4.75 -14.36 -12.08
C GLN A 34 5.08 -13.02 -11.42
N LEU A 35 4.70 -12.87 -10.16
CA LEU A 35 4.95 -11.72 -9.31
C LEU A 35 6.05 -12.05 -8.31
N THR A 36 7.15 -11.30 -8.35
CA THR A 36 8.20 -11.33 -7.35
C THR A 36 8.25 -10.00 -6.62
N ILE A 37 8.58 -10.03 -5.34
CA ILE A 37 8.69 -8.84 -4.50
C ILE A 37 10.11 -8.74 -3.96
N ASN A 38 10.74 -7.60 -4.21
CA ASN A 38 12.00 -7.20 -3.58
C ASN A 38 11.64 -6.15 -2.54
N SER A 39 11.57 -6.54 -1.27
CA SER A 39 11.00 -5.72 -0.20
C SER A 39 11.57 -6.10 1.16
N PRO A 40 11.43 -5.26 2.19
CA PRO A 40 11.70 -5.68 3.55
C PRO A 40 10.84 -6.88 3.96
N ASP A 41 11.34 -7.66 4.90
CA ASP A 41 10.63 -8.80 5.49
C ASP A 41 9.27 -8.36 6.03
N GLY A 42 8.26 -9.22 5.82
CA GLY A 42 6.88 -8.97 6.21
C GLY A 42 6.08 -8.13 5.20
N ALA A 43 6.67 -7.66 4.10
CA ALA A 43 5.88 -7.06 3.03
C ALA A 43 4.92 -8.09 2.44
N THR A 44 3.72 -7.64 2.08
CA THR A 44 2.61 -8.54 1.73
C THR A 44 2.03 -8.14 0.39
N LEU A 45 1.95 -9.09 -0.54
CA LEU A 45 1.19 -8.93 -1.78
C LEU A 45 -0.29 -9.22 -1.51
N LEU A 46 -1.12 -8.23 -1.82
CA LEU A 46 -2.57 -8.32 -1.76
C LEU A 46 -3.13 -8.35 -3.18
N LEU A 47 -3.96 -9.34 -3.45
CA LEU A 47 -4.49 -9.70 -4.75
C LEU A 47 -6.02 -9.59 -4.70
N ARG A 48 -6.66 -8.97 -5.67
CA ARG A 48 -8.12 -8.85 -5.72
C ARG A 48 -8.64 -9.11 -7.13
N SER A 49 -9.78 -9.78 -7.22
CA SER A 49 -10.43 -10.13 -8.50
C SER A 49 -9.46 -10.84 -9.47
N LEU A 50 -8.61 -11.71 -8.92
CA LEU A 50 -7.57 -12.43 -9.64
C LEU A 50 -7.68 -13.92 -9.32
N GLU A 51 -7.42 -14.75 -10.32
CA GLU A 51 -7.22 -16.17 -10.10
C GLU A 51 -5.75 -16.40 -9.73
N VAL A 52 -5.51 -16.89 -8.51
CA VAL A 52 -4.18 -17.17 -7.98
C VAL A 52 -3.89 -18.65 -8.13
N LYS A 53 -2.78 -19.00 -8.78
CA LYS A 53 -2.36 -20.39 -9.04
C LYS A 53 -1.44 -20.93 -7.95
N THR A 54 -0.79 -20.05 -7.20
CA THR A 54 -0.04 -20.37 -5.98
C THR A 54 -0.92 -20.27 -4.75
N GLU A 55 -0.42 -20.73 -3.60
CA GLU A 55 -1.16 -20.58 -2.34
C GLU A 55 -1.40 -19.11 -1.98
N ALA A 56 -2.65 -18.83 -1.63
CA ALA A 56 -3.10 -17.54 -1.12
C ALA A 56 -4.22 -17.77 -0.11
N GLU A 57 -4.32 -16.87 0.86
CA GLU A 57 -5.34 -16.91 1.90
C GLU A 57 -6.33 -15.76 1.72
N PRO A 58 -7.63 -15.97 1.99
CA PRO A 58 -8.59 -14.88 2.06
C PRO A 58 -8.13 -13.78 3.02
N TRP A 59 -8.29 -12.52 2.59
CA TRP A 59 -8.01 -11.33 3.37
C TRP A 59 -9.23 -10.40 3.36
N PHE A 60 -9.10 -9.24 3.98
CA PHE A 60 -10.19 -8.28 4.16
C PHE A 60 -10.64 -7.66 2.83
N ASP A 61 -11.95 -7.42 2.69
CA ASP A 61 -12.56 -6.64 1.59
C ASP A 61 -12.33 -7.25 0.19
N GLY A 62 -12.52 -8.57 0.08
CA GLY A 62 -12.41 -9.28 -1.20
C GLY A 62 -10.98 -9.48 -1.71
N TYR A 63 -9.98 -9.02 -0.96
CA TYR A 63 -8.59 -9.33 -1.25
C TYR A 63 -8.22 -10.73 -0.76
N GLN A 64 -7.18 -11.27 -1.36
CA GLN A 64 -6.43 -12.42 -0.91
C GLN A 64 -4.98 -11.99 -0.64
N ARG A 65 -4.33 -12.68 0.28
CA ARG A 65 -2.92 -12.49 0.60
C ARG A 65 -2.12 -13.64 0.02
N ALA A 66 -1.11 -13.34 -0.80
CA ALA A 66 -0.15 -14.35 -1.21
C ALA A 66 0.65 -14.82 0.02
N THR A 67 0.73 -16.13 0.24
CA THR A 67 1.51 -16.72 1.34
C THR A 67 2.95 -17.01 0.95
N GLN A 68 3.24 -17.02 -0.35
CA GLN A 68 4.56 -17.28 -0.92
C GLN A 68 4.86 -16.35 -2.09
N THR A 69 6.16 -16.11 -2.30
CA THR A 69 6.70 -15.41 -3.48
C THR A 69 7.86 -16.22 -4.05
N PRO A 70 7.95 -16.44 -5.38
CA PRO A 70 7.09 -15.90 -6.43
C PRO A 70 5.63 -16.37 -6.36
N CYS A 71 4.70 -15.45 -6.63
CA CYS A 71 3.26 -15.70 -6.70
C CYS A 71 2.85 -15.76 -8.18
N VAL A 72 2.03 -16.74 -8.57
CA VAL A 72 1.54 -16.86 -9.95
C VAL A 72 0.06 -16.54 -10.01
N ILE A 73 -0.30 -15.63 -10.90
CA ILE A 73 -1.68 -15.20 -11.15
C ILE A 73 -2.04 -15.40 -12.62
N GLN A 74 -3.32 -15.58 -12.91
CA GLN A 74 -3.86 -15.60 -14.27
C GLN A 74 -4.73 -14.36 -14.51
N THR A 75 -4.41 -13.60 -15.55
CA THR A 75 -5.16 -12.39 -15.93
C THR A 75 -4.83 -11.98 -17.37
N SER A 76 -5.83 -11.56 -18.14
CA SER A 76 -5.62 -11.07 -19.52
C SER A 76 -5.08 -9.63 -19.58
N LYS A 77 -5.16 -8.89 -18.47
CA LYS A 77 -4.62 -7.53 -18.34
C LYS A 77 -3.68 -7.42 -17.17
N ARG A 78 -2.72 -6.49 -17.25
CA ARG A 78 -1.87 -6.14 -16.12
C ARG A 78 -2.74 -5.65 -14.96
N PRO A 79 -2.62 -6.26 -13.77
CA PRO A 79 -3.43 -5.91 -12.60
C PRO A 79 -2.79 -4.78 -11.78
N PHE A 80 -2.12 -3.86 -12.47
CA PHE A 80 -1.46 -2.68 -11.91
C PHE A 80 -2.14 -1.42 -12.42
N ILE A 81 -1.78 -0.28 -11.86
CA ILE A 81 -2.27 1.02 -12.32
C ILE A 81 -1.33 1.55 -13.39
N GLY A 82 -1.83 1.64 -14.62
CA GLY A 82 -1.15 2.39 -15.68
C GLY A 82 -1.29 3.89 -15.43
N LEU A 83 -0.20 4.65 -15.57
CA LEU A 83 -0.23 6.10 -15.57
C LEU A 83 0.25 6.65 -16.91
N SER A 84 -0.45 7.67 -17.38
CA SER A 84 0.01 8.50 -18.49
C SER A 84 1.35 9.14 -18.15
N PRO A 85 2.31 9.23 -19.10
CA PRO A 85 3.57 9.95 -18.90
C PRO A 85 3.38 11.43 -18.58
N GLU A 86 2.22 11.99 -18.94
CA GLU A 86 1.85 13.38 -18.67
C GLU A 86 1.15 13.57 -17.31
N SER A 87 0.96 12.49 -16.54
CA SER A 87 0.33 12.57 -15.22
C SER A 87 1.18 13.36 -14.23
N ASP A 88 0.53 14.04 -13.30
CA ASP A 88 1.21 14.76 -12.23
C ASP A 88 2.07 13.79 -11.38
N PRO A 89 3.37 14.06 -11.16
CA PRO A 89 4.23 13.24 -10.31
C PRO A 89 3.70 13.03 -8.88
N ALA A 90 2.91 13.98 -8.36
CA ALA A 90 2.26 13.86 -7.05
C ALA A 90 1.22 12.73 -7.01
N LEU A 91 0.57 12.42 -8.14
CA LEU A 91 -0.34 11.27 -8.25
C LEU A 91 0.44 9.96 -8.11
N GLN A 92 1.54 9.82 -8.86
CA GLN A 92 2.37 8.62 -8.80
C GLN A 92 2.89 8.37 -7.38
N HIS A 93 3.40 9.43 -6.73
CA HIS A 93 3.88 9.35 -5.36
C HIS A 93 2.77 8.94 -4.39
N PHE A 94 1.58 9.55 -4.51
CA PHE A 94 0.42 9.22 -3.69
C PHE A 94 0.01 7.75 -3.84
N LEU A 95 -0.11 7.25 -5.07
CA LEU A 95 -0.52 5.86 -5.33
C LEU A 95 0.49 4.86 -4.76
N LYS A 96 1.79 5.11 -4.95
CA LYS A 96 2.87 4.30 -4.36
C LYS A 96 2.80 4.29 -2.83
N GLN A 97 2.57 5.44 -2.20
CA GLN A 97 2.38 5.49 -0.74
C GLN A 97 1.19 4.64 -0.27
N GLN A 98 0.07 4.66 -1.00
CA GLN A 98 -1.09 3.82 -0.67
C GLN A 98 -0.79 2.31 -0.84
N GLY A 99 0.27 1.95 -1.57
CA GLY A 99 0.70 0.58 -1.85
C GLY A 99 0.37 0.09 -3.24
N TYR A 100 -0.23 0.90 -4.09
CA TYR A 100 -0.54 0.49 -5.45
C TYR A 100 0.75 0.34 -6.25
N ILE A 101 0.77 -0.67 -7.12
CA ILE A 101 1.83 -0.85 -8.10
C ILE A 101 1.47 -0.01 -9.31
N VAL A 102 2.43 0.80 -9.75
CA VAL A 102 2.21 1.83 -10.76
C VAL A 102 3.28 1.74 -11.84
N GLU A 103 2.85 1.65 -13.09
CA GLU A 103 3.72 1.65 -14.26
C GLU A 103 3.35 2.84 -15.15
N THR A 104 4.34 3.61 -15.57
CA THR A 104 4.13 4.70 -16.53
C THR A 104 4.19 4.13 -17.94
N THR A 105 3.14 4.35 -18.73
CA THR A 105 3.00 3.79 -20.09
C THR A 105 2.17 4.71 -20.98
N SER A 106 2.43 4.69 -22.28
CA SER A 106 1.55 5.34 -23.27
C SER A 106 0.48 4.41 -23.83
N ASP A 107 0.54 3.10 -23.52
CA ASP A 107 -0.46 2.11 -23.94
C ASP A 107 -1.44 1.80 -22.79
N PRO A 108 -2.66 2.34 -22.82
CA PRO A 108 -3.66 2.11 -21.78
C PRO A 108 -4.35 0.73 -21.89
N ASN A 109 -4.27 0.04 -23.02
CA ASN A 109 -5.10 -1.14 -23.28
C ASN A 109 -4.68 -2.35 -22.44
N ASP A 110 -3.39 -2.43 -22.13
CA ASP A 110 -2.77 -3.51 -21.34
C ASP A 110 -3.17 -3.50 -19.87
N TYR A 111 -3.72 -2.40 -19.36
CA TYR A 111 -3.97 -2.20 -17.93
C TYR A 111 -5.45 -2.29 -17.59
N SER A 112 -5.74 -2.86 -16.43
CA SER A 112 -7.11 -2.94 -15.91
C SER A 112 -7.64 -1.57 -15.49
N ILE A 113 -6.74 -0.67 -15.09
CA ILE A 113 -7.01 0.73 -14.79
C ILE A 113 -5.86 1.59 -15.31
N TYR A 114 -6.22 2.66 -16.00
CA TYR A 114 -5.29 3.67 -16.51
C TYR A 114 -5.75 5.05 -16.05
N LEU A 115 -4.83 5.86 -15.51
CA LEU A 115 -5.11 7.22 -15.06
C LEU A 115 -4.28 8.23 -15.85
N ASP A 116 -4.94 9.30 -16.29
CA ASP A 116 -4.36 10.44 -16.99
C ASP A 116 -4.82 11.73 -16.30
N ASP A 117 -4.35 11.94 -15.07
CA ASP A 117 -4.67 13.15 -14.30
C ASP A 117 -3.46 14.09 -14.31
N LYS A 118 -3.52 15.07 -15.22
CA LYS A 118 -2.45 16.07 -15.44
C LYS A 118 -2.42 17.16 -14.36
N SER A 119 -3.45 17.27 -13.53
CA SER A 119 -3.59 18.31 -12.51
C SER A 119 -4.10 17.73 -11.19
N PHE A 120 -3.33 16.78 -10.65
CA PHE A 120 -3.70 16.09 -9.43
C PHE A 120 -3.71 17.03 -8.23
N SER A 121 -4.92 17.42 -7.80
CA SER A 121 -5.08 18.24 -6.61
C SER A 121 -4.55 17.52 -5.37
N ARG A 122 -3.72 18.21 -4.60
CA ARG A 122 -3.15 17.69 -3.35
C ARG A 122 -4.17 17.64 -2.20
N SER A 123 -5.41 18.09 -2.43
CA SER A 123 -6.47 18.08 -1.41
C SER A 123 -6.76 16.66 -0.90
N GLN A 124 -7.08 16.55 0.38
CA GLN A 124 -7.30 15.26 1.02
C GLN A 124 -8.58 14.59 0.52
N GLU A 125 -9.59 15.39 0.17
CA GLU A 125 -10.86 14.94 -0.36
C GLU A 125 -10.67 14.25 -1.72
N ARG A 126 -9.85 14.84 -2.60
CA ARG A 126 -9.57 14.27 -3.92
C ARG A 126 -8.80 12.96 -3.80
N LYS A 127 -7.77 12.92 -2.96
CA LYS A 127 -7.01 11.70 -2.64
C LYS A 127 -7.91 10.58 -2.11
N LYS A 128 -8.78 10.90 -1.13
CA LYS A 128 -9.73 9.95 -0.56
C LYS A 128 -10.73 9.45 -1.60
N SER A 129 -11.27 10.34 -2.42
CA SER A 129 -12.20 10.00 -3.51
C SER A 129 -11.55 9.07 -4.52
N LEU A 130 -10.31 9.34 -4.93
CA LEU A 130 -9.59 8.49 -5.88
C LEU A 130 -9.37 7.08 -5.30
N SER A 131 -8.85 6.97 -4.08
CA SER A 131 -8.67 5.67 -3.43
C SER A 131 -10.00 4.92 -3.30
N ALA A 132 -11.07 5.60 -2.90
CA ALA A 132 -12.39 4.97 -2.79
C ALA A 132 -12.91 4.45 -4.14
N LYS A 133 -12.67 5.18 -5.25
CA LYS A 133 -13.05 4.73 -6.59
C LYS A 133 -12.27 3.48 -7.02
N ILE A 134 -10.97 3.44 -6.76
CA ILE A 134 -10.12 2.27 -7.06
C ILE A 134 -10.58 1.07 -6.24
N GLU A 135 -10.84 1.27 -4.95
CA GLU A 135 -11.25 0.19 -4.05
C GLU A 135 -12.70 -0.27 -4.29
N ALA A 136 -13.60 0.60 -4.76
CA ALA A 136 -14.97 0.22 -5.12
C ALA A 136 -15.07 -0.54 -6.45
N ALA A 137 -14.05 -0.47 -7.30
CA ALA A 137 -14.08 -1.09 -8.61
C ALA A 137 -13.69 -2.57 -8.55
N SER A 138 -14.32 -3.38 -9.40
CA SER A 138 -14.16 -4.85 -9.38
C SER A 138 -13.04 -5.40 -10.27
N PHE A 139 -12.16 -4.54 -10.79
CA PHE A 139 -11.10 -4.97 -11.71
C PHE A 139 -9.96 -5.72 -10.98
N PRO A 140 -9.21 -6.57 -11.71
CA PRO A 140 -8.02 -7.22 -11.20
C PRO A 140 -7.02 -6.22 -10.65
N LEU A 141 -6.59 -6.39 -9.40
CA LEU A 141 -5.68 -5.46 -8.74
C LEU A 141 -4.69 -6.17 -7.83
N VAL A 142 -3.42 -5.81 -7.98
CA VAL A 142 -2.33 -6.18 -7.07
C VAL A 142 -1.82 -4.93 -6.37
N ARG A 143 -1.62 -5.02 -5.05
CA ARG A 143 -1.01 -3.96 -4.26
C ARG A 143 -0.21 -4.51 -3.09
N LEU A 144 0.68 -3.69 -2.56
CA LEU A 144 1.37 -3.94 -1.31
C LEU A 144 0.48 -3.59 -0.11
N GLY A 145 0.42 -4.51 0.86
CA GLY A 145 -0.10 -4.24 2.20
C GLY A 145 0.60 -3.02 2.81
N ARG A 146 -0.15 -2.24 3.60
CA ARG A 146 0.39 -1.02 4.24
C ARG A 146 1.27 -1.34 5.44
N TRP A 147 0.91 -2.39 6.17
CA TRP A 147 1.56 -2.80 7.41
C TRP A 147 2.17 -4.18 7.23
N PRO A 148 3.20 -4.52 8.01
CA PRO A 148 3.90 -5.79 7.88
C PRO A 148 2.98 -6.98 8.21
N ASN A 149 3.37 -8.14 7.72
CA ASN A 149 2.79 -9.45 8.03
C ASN A 149 1.27 -9.53 7.72
N GLY A 150 0.80 -8.79 6.71
CA GLY A 150 -0.61 -8.72 6.33
C GLY A 150 -1.50 -8.04 7.37
N ALA A 151 -0.95 -7.26 8.30
CA ALA A 151 -1.73 -6.45 9.22
C ALA A 151 -2.56 -5.41 8.45
N ARG A 152 -3.77 -5.13 8.95
CA ARG A 152 -4.67 -4.15 8.33
C ARG A 152 -4.45 -2.74 8.88
N SER A 153 -4.05 -2.64 10.14
CA SER A 153 -3.77 -1.39 10.85
C SER A 153 -2.53 -1.56 11.71
N ALA A 154 -1.90 -0.44 12.04
CA ALA A 154 -0.94 -0.35 13.13
C ALA A 154 -1.59 0.33 14.32
N PHE A 155 -1.16 -0.05 15.52
CA PHE A 155 -1.57 0.56 16.78
C PHE A 155 -0.33 0.96 17.55
N ASN A 156 -0.31 2.22 17.98
CA ASN A 156 0.77 2.81 18.76
C ASN A 156 0.16 3.56 19.95
N VAL A 157 0.70 3.30 21.13
CA VAL A 157 0.39 4.08 22.33
C VAL A 157 1.52 5.08 22.52
N THR A 158 1.23 6.36 22.28
CA THR A 158 2.14 7.45 22.61
C THR A 158 1.69 8.08 23.91
N GLY A 159 2.59 8.14 24.90
CA GLY A 159 2.38 8.96 26.08
C GLY A 159 2.69 10.40 25.73
N ASP A 160 1.67 11.25 25.69
CA ASP A 160 1.84 12.69 25.62
C ASP A 160 2.19 13.20 27.02
N ILE A 161 3.36 13.84 27.19
CA ILE A 161 3.76 14.46 28.46
C ILE A 161 3.36 15.94 28.41
N ASP A 162 2.15 16.24 27.97
CA ASP A 162 1.60 17.60 27.91
C ASP A 162 0.87 18.00 29.22
N ALA A 163 0.97 17.19 30.28
CA ALA A 163 0.30 17.43 31.56
C ALA A 163 1.24 17.69 32.76
N ILE A 164 2.56 17.82 32.55
CA ILE A 164 3.47 18.31 33.59
C ILE A 164 4.01 19.65 33.13
N THR A 165 3.37 20.72 33.59
CA THR A 165 3.88 22.07 33.35
C THR A 165 5.10 22.25 34.26
N PHE A 166 6.12 23.03 33.86
CA PHE A 166 7.22 23.41 34.76
C PHE A 166 6.74 23.94 36.13
N TRP A 167 5.51 24.46 36.18
CA TRP A 167 4.80 24.89 37.39
C TRP A 167 4.57 23.76 38.41
N ASP A 168 4.31 22.53 37.96
CA ASP A 168 4.10 21.36 38.83
C ASP A 168 5.40 20.93 39.52
N TYR A 169 6.55 21.14 38.87
CA TYR A 169 7.86 21.02 39.52
C TYR A 169 8.13 22.16 40.51
N GLY A 170 7.75 23.39 40.15
CA GLY A 170 7.93 24.58 41.00
C GLY A 170 7.16 24.50 42.32
N GLN A 171 5.94 23.96 42.32
CA GLN A 171 5.16 23.75 43.54
C GLN A 171 5.74 22.67 44.47
N ARG A 172 6.37 21.62 43.92
CA ARG A 172 7.05 20.60 44.75
C ARG A 172 8.31 21.12 45.45
N LEU A 173 8.98 22.11 44.88
CA LEU A 173 10.15 22.75 45.50
C LEU A 173 9.79 23.81 46.55
N ARG A 174 8.56 24.36 46.50
CA ARG A 174 8.03 25.33 47.48
C ARG A 174 7.27 24.70 48.64
N GLY A 175 7.16 23.37 48.67
CA GLY A 175 6.54 22.58 49.74
C GLY A 175 7.53 21.97 50.73
N LYS A 176 8.62 22.68 51.06
CA LYS A 176 9.42 22.48 52.27
C LYS A 176 9.46 23.79 53.04
#